data_AF-A0A6A4C509-F1
#
_entry.id   AF-A0A6A4C509-F1
#
_cell.length_a   1.000
_cell.length_b   1.000
_cell.length_c   1.000
_cell.angle_alpha   90.00
_cell.angle_beta   90.00
_cell.angle_gamma   90.00
#
_symmetry.space_group_name_H-M   'P 1'
#
loop_
_entity.id
_entity.type
_entity.pdbx_description
1 polymer ?
#
loop_
_entity_poly.entity_id
_entity_poly.type
_entity_poly.pdbx_seq_one_letter_code
_entity_poly.pdbx_strand_id
1 'polypeptide(L)'
;MNFFALVLVVVAAQSCVAAVDNSTSASYDGSSSCLTDGCDGVREYCDSSMGECRAASNATECYNATIALFQDGCDPGYDCIDDLCRVSADPVDGRTCHIICSAGRFCENDTTECREPAYDGECFNLATGLFQDGCDEGFYCSYNKCVDVSLDE
;
A
#
# COMPACT_ATOMS: atom_id res chain seq x y z
N MET A 1 63.35 -48.58 9.65
CA MET A 1 63.00 -47.30 9.02
C MET A 1 61.70 -47.49 8.25
N ASN A 2 60.65 -46.77 8.69
CA ASN A 2 59.34 -46.53 8.05
C ASN A 2 58.45 -47.77 7.74
N PHE A 3 57.11 -47.73 7.79
CA PHE A 3 56.15 -46.63 7.70
C PHE A 3 54.96 -46.86 8.67
N PHE A 4 54.56 -45.80 9.39
CA PHE A 4 53.26 -45.71 10.07
C PHE A 4 52.23 -45.13 9.08
N ALA A 5 51.07 -45.76 9.01
CA ALA A 5 49.87 -45.21 8.37
C ALA A 5 49.11 -44.34 9.38
N LEU A 6 48.63 -43.15 8.99
CA LEU A 6 47.49 -42.52 9.66
C LEU A 6 46.78 -41.47 8.77
N VAL A 7 45.57 -41.86 8.38
CA VAL A 7 44.29 -41.14 8.38
C VAL A 7 44.22 -39.75 7.72
N LEU A 8 43.51 -39.71 6.58
CA LEU A 8 42.90 -38.52 5.98
C LEU A 8 41.76 -37.99 6.86
N VAL A 9 41.80 -36.70 7.18
CA VAL A 9 40.64 -35.94 7.64
C VAL A 9 40.29 -34.93 6.56
N VAL A 10 39.14 -35.10 5.92
CA VAL A 10 38.58 -34.14 4.96
C VAL A 10 37.79 -33.12 5.77
N VAL A 11 38.30 -31.90 5.88
CA VAL A 11 37.54 -30.77 6.42
C VAL A 11 36.78 -30.13 5.26
N ALA A 12 35.47 -30.34 5.23
CA ALA A 12 34.58 -29.63 4.33
C ALA A 12 34.45 -28.17 4.79
N ALA A 13 35.12 -27.25 4.12
CA ALA A 13 34.89 -25.82 4.28
C ALA A 13 33.57 -25.47 3.56
N GLN A 14 32.51 -25.25 4.33
CA GLN A 14 31.23 -24.81 3.82
C GLN A 14 31.35 -23.34 3.42
N SER A 15 31.32 -23.09 2.12
CA SER A 15 31.33 -21.76 1.52
C SER A 15 30.04 -21.03 1.90
N CYS A 16 30.12 -20.04 2.81
CA CYS A 16 29.11 -19.00 2.87
C CYS A 16 29.33 -18.07 1.66
N VAL A 17 28.73 -18.44 0.53
CA VAL A 17 28.42 -17.45 -0.49
C VAL A 17 27.46 -16.46 0.16
N ALA A 18 27.96 -15.27 0.47
CA ALA A 18 27.09 -14.12 0.66
C ALA A 18 26.26 -13.99 -0.61
N ALA A 19 24.96 -14.18 -0.51
CA ALA A 19 24.04 -13.64 -1.49
C ALA A 19 24.23 -12.13 -1.42
N VAL A 20 25.09 -11.61 -2.29
CA VAL A 20 24.94 -10.23 -2.74
C VAL A 20 23.65 -10.28 -3.52
N ASP A 21 22.56 -9.82 -2.91
CA ASP A 21 21.40 -9.39 -3.68
C ASP A 21 21.90 -8.28 -4.58
N ASN A 22 22.32 -8.69 -5.78
CA ASN A 22 22.62 -7.82 -6.87
C ASN A 22 21.28 -7.32 -7.42
N SER A 23 20.60 -6.50 -6.62
CA SER A 23 19.50 -5.66 -7.06
C SER A 23 20.08 -4.50 -7.86
N THR A 24 20.75 -4.82 -8.96
CA THR A 24 20.91 -3.93 -10.09
C THR A 24 20.15 -4.53 -11.26
N SER A 25 18.84 -4.41 -11.17
CA SER A 25 18.02 -4.15 -12.35
C SER A 25 17.36 -2.79 -12.13
N ALA A 26 18.20 -1.75 -12.18
CA ALA A 26 17.75 -0.42 -12.60
C ALA A 26 17.43 -0.53 -14.09
N SER A 27 16.34 -1.23 -14.38
CA SER A 27 15.69 -1.22 -15.68
C SER A 27 14.98 0.13 -15.71
N TYR A 28 15.59 1.09 -16.40
CA TYR A 28 14.89 2.28 -16.86
C TYR A 28 13.83 1.84 -17.88
N ASP A 29 12.76 1.24 -17.38
CA ASP A 29 11.50 1.16 -18.11
C ASP A 29 10.70 2.39 -17.69
N GLY A 30 10.20 3.15 -18.65
CA GLY A 30 9.58 4.48 -18.45
C GLY A 30 8.25 4.46 -17.70
N SER A 31 7.96 3.40 -16.95
CA SER A 31 6.87 3.33 -15.98
C SER A 31 7.48 3.50 -14.59
N SER A 32 7.27 4.67 -13.98
CA SER A 32 7.57 4.87 -12.55
C SER A 32 7.01 3.70 -11.75
N SER A 33 7.88 2.94 -11.09
CA SER A 33 7.49 1.65 -10.50
C SER A 33 6.39 1.83 -9.46
N CYS A 34 6.40 2.94 -8.70
CA CYS A 34 5.38 3.20 -7.70
C CYS A 34 3.96 3.46 -8.26
N LEU A 35 3.81 3.79 -9.55
CA LEU A 35 2.47 3.90 -10.16
C LEU A 35 1.83 2.53 -10.34
N THR A 36 2.65 1.48 -10.43
CA THR A 36 2.21 0.10 -10.64
C THR A 36 2.22 -0.68 -9.34
N ASP A 37 3.26 -0.49 -8.53
CA ASP A 37 3.49 -1.21 -7.28
C ASP A 37 2.73 -0.60 -6.09
N GLY A 38 2.35 0.69 -6.19
CA GLY A 38 1.78 1.45 -5.09
C GLY A 38 2.83 1.93 -4.09
N CYS A 39 2.36 2.53 -2.99
CA CYS A 39 3.21 3.03 -1.91
C CYS A 39 2.80 2.39 -0.57
N ASP A 40 3.80 2.07 0.25
CA ASP A 40 3.63 1.40 1.54
C ASP A 40 3.64 2.36 2.74
N GLY A 41 4.18 3.58 2.56
CA GLY A 41 4.23 4.58 3.61
C GLY A 41 2.88 5.25 3.88
N VAL A 42 2.67 5.62 5.13
CA VAL A 42 1.45 6.35 5.55
C VAL A 42 1.43 7.71 4.87
N ARG A 43 0.36 7.99 4.13
CA ARG A 43 0.21 9.24 3.34
C ARG A 43 1.34 9.46 2.35
N GLU A 44 1.96 8.38 1.90
CA GLU A 44 2.84 8.40 0.74
C GLU A 44 2.06 8.05 -0.51
N TYR A 45 2.33 8.80 -1.57
CA TYR A 45 1.78 8.55 -2.89
C TYR A 45 2.89 8.62 -3.93
N CYS A 46 2.66 7.92 -5.03
CA CYS A 46 3.60 7.93 -6.13
C CYS A 46 3.55 9.27 -6.84
N ASP A 47 4.60 10.07 -6.70
CA ASP A 47 4.73 11.31 -7.44
C ASP A 47 5.24 10.99 -8.84
N SER A 48 4.37 11.13 -9.84
CA SER A 48 4.70 10.82 -11.24
C SER A 48 5.79 11.72 -11.84
N SER A 49 6.08 12.88 -11.24
CA SER A 49 7.20 13.73 -11.68
C SER A 49 8.55 13.24 -11.17
N MET A 50 8.58 12.60 -9.99
CA MET A 50 9.80 12.06 -9.38
C MET A 50 9.99 10.58 -9.68
N GLY A 51 8.89 9.90 -9.95
CA GLY A 51 8.82 8.47 -10.16
C GLY A 51 8.94 7.65 -8.88
N GLU A 52 8.75 8.27 -7.70
CA GLU A 52 8.98 7.68 -6.38
C GLU A 52 7.82 7.98 -5.42
N CYS A 53 7.66 7.12 -4.41
CA CYS A 53 6.74 7.35 -3.30
C CYS A 53 7.27 8.47 -2.40
N ARG A 54 6.40 9.43 -2.07
CA ARG A 54 6.71 10.46 -1.08
C ARG A 54 5.46 10.95 -0.39
N ALA A 55 5.64 11.63 0.74
CA ALA A 55 4.59 12.37 1.42
C ALA A 55 4.60 13.86 1.02
N ALA A 56 3.59 14.61 1.50
CA ALA A 56 3.56 16.06 1.40
C ALA A 56 4.74 16.68 2.18
N SER A 57 5.40 17.65 1.57
CA SER A 57 6.57 18.34 2.09
C SER A 57 6.21 19.47 3.05
N ASN A 58 4.95 19.91 3.02
CA ASN A 58 4.42 20.99 3.85
C ASN A 58 2.88 20.86 3.97
N ALA A 59 2.28 21.68 4.84
CA ALA A 59 0.86 21.57 5.19
C ALA A 59 -0.13 22.02 4.10
N THR A 60 0.34 22.62 3.01
CA THR A 60 -0.53 23.07 1.90
C THR A 60 -0.37 22.17 0.67
N GLU A 61 0.65 21.34 0.63
CA GLU A 61 0.88 20.37 -0.44
C GLU A 61 -0.06 19.15 -0.29
N CYS A 62 -0.75 18.80 -1.37
CA CYS A 62 -1.75 17.74 -1.39
C CYS A 62 -1.65 16.89 -2.65
N TYR A 63 -1.84 15.59 -2.53
CA TYR A 63 -1.76 14.66 -3.65
C TYR A 63 -3.06 14.66 -4.47
N ASN A 64 -2.95 14.91 -5.77
CA ASN A 64 -4.02 14.79 -6.74
C ASN A 64 -3.92 13.44 -7.45
N ALA A 65 -4.78 12.50 -7.07
CA ALA A 65 -4.77 11.14 -7.62
C ALA A 65 -5.15 11.08 -9.11
N THR A 66 -5.81 12.10 -9.66
CA THR A 66 -6.16 12.15 -11.09
C THR A 66 -4.94 12.33 -11.98
N ILE A 67 -3.95 13.08 -11.51
CA ILE A 67 -2.72 13.38 -12.25
C ILE A 67 -1.48 12.74 -11.62
N ALA A 68 -1.65 12.01 -10.53
CA ALA A 68 -0.58 11.39 -9.75
C ALA A 68 0.55 12.36 -9.39
N LEU A 69 0.19 13.55 -8.91
CA LEU A 69 1.14 14.61 -8.54
C LEU A 69 0.69 15.28 -7.26
N PHE A 70 1.65 15.70 -6.45
CA PHE A 70 1.35 16.67 -5.42
C PHE A 70 1.30 18.09 -5.99
N GLN A 71 0.45 18.91 -5.40
CA GLN A 71 0.18 20.29 -5.79
C GLN A 71 -0.11 21.12 -4.54
N ASP A 72 0.05 22.45 -4.64
CA ASP A 72 -0.32 23.37 -3.57
C ASP A 72 -1.85 23.57 -3.57
N GLY A 73 -2.52 23.07 -2.55
CA GLY A 73 -3.98 22.98 -2.48
C GLY A 73 -4.60 22.02 -3.49
N CYS A 74 -5.94 22.01 -3.55
CA CYS A 74 -6.70 21.14 -4.43
C CYS A 74 -7.52 21.94 -5.45
N ASP A 75 -7.88 21.28 -6.56
CA ASP A 75 -8.73 21.88 -7.58
C ASP A 75 -10.11 22.28 -7.01
N PRO A 76 -10.81 23.27 -7.60
CA PRO A 76 -12.12 23.67 -7.12
C PRO A 76 -13.09 22.49 -6.99
N GLY A 77 -13.75 22.39 -5.82
CA GLY A 77 -14.63 21.25 -5.49
C GLY A 77 -13.91 20.08 -4.82
N TYR A 78 -12.62 20.24 -4.51
CA TYR A 78 -11.83 19.33 -3.69
C TYR A 78 -11.21 20.04 -2.50
N ASP A 79 -11.17 19.35 -1.37
CA ASP A 79 -10.49 19.77 -0.15
C ASP A 79 -9.24 18.92 0.08
N CYS A 80 -8.21 19.57 0.62
CA CYS A 80 -6.98 18.90 1.01
C CYS A 80 -7.17 18.25 2.39
N ILE A 81 -7.44 16.95 2.41
CA ILE A 81 -7.72 16.19 3.63
C ILE A 81 -6.70 15.06 3.72
N ASP A 82 -5.92 15.05 4.82
CA ASP A 82 -4.85 14.07 5.05
C ASP A 82 -3.86 13.96 3.88
N ASP A 83 -3.45 15.11 3.35
CA ASP A 83 -2.48 15.23 2.26
C ASP A 83 -2.99 14.62 0.92
N LEU A 84 -4.31 14.39 0.77
CA LEU A 84 -4.97 13.92 -0.46
C LEU A 84 -6.12 14.87 -0.87
N CYS A 85 -6.18 15.20 -2.16
CA CYS A 85 -7.31 15.90 -2.74
C CYS A 85 -8.54 14.99 -2.82
N ARG A 86 -9.53 15.28 -1.97
CA ARG A 86 -10.81 14.58 -1.91
C ARG A 86 -11.92 15.56 -2.26
N VAL A 87 -13.02 15.09 -2.85
CA VAL A 87 -14.19 15.96 -3.11
C VAL A 87 -14.57 16.67 -1.82
N SER A 88 -14.93 17.97 -1.88
CA SER A 88 -15.22 18.86 -0.73
C SER A 88 -16.46 18.49 0.12
N ALA A 89 -16.81 17.21 0.18
CA ALA A 89 -17.67 16.68 1.21
C ALA A 89 -16.77 16.15 2.33
N ASP A 90 -17.08 16.50 3.59
CA ASP A 90 -16.68 15.67 4.72
C ASP A 90 -16.89 14.19 4.35
N PRO A 91 -16.02 13.25 4.79
CA PRO A 91 -16.29 11.84 4.60
C PRO A 91 -17.70 11.52 5.12
N VAL A 92 -18.64 11.37 4.18
CA VAL A 92 -20.08 11.16 4.44
C VAL A 92 -20.35 9.80 5.09
N ASP A 93 -19.29 9.04 5.35
CA ASP A 93 -19.30 7.71 5.94
C ASP A 93 -19.09 7.73 7.47
N GLY A 94 -18.88 8.90 8.09
CA GLY A 94 -18.83 9.02 9.56
C GLY A 94 -17.68 8.26 10.22
N ARG A 95 -16.66 7.86 9.44
CA ARG A 95 -15.52 7.10 9.94
C ARG A 95 -14.63 7.96 10.83
N THR A 96 -14.00 7.34 11.83
CA THR A 96 -13.04 7.98 12.74
C THR A 96 -11.59 7.72 12.33
N CYS A 97 -11.34 6.71 11.50
CA CYS A 97 -10.02 6.45 10.95
C CYS A 97 -9.93 6.86 9.48
N HIS A 98 -9.00 7.79 9.20
CA HIS A 98 -8.83 8.40 7.87
C HIS A 98 -7.48 8.09 7.23
N ILE A 99 -6.71 7.18 7.83
CA ILE A 99 -5.42 6.74 7.31
C ILE A 99 -5.64 6.14 5.92
N ILE A 100 -4.87 6.64 4.96
CA ILE A 100 -4.85 6.07 3.62
C ILE A 100 -3.93 4.86 3.62
N CYS A 101 -4.47 3.75 3.15
CA CYS A 101 -3.84 2.45 3.14
C CYS A 101 -3.53 2.02 1.71
N SER A 102 -2.54 1.14 1.54
CA SER A 102 -2.28 0.48 0.26
C SER A 102 -3.53 -0.22 -0.25
N ALA A 103 -3.56 -0.45 -1.56
CA ALA A 103 -4.70 -1.05 -2.24
C ALA A 103 -5.10 -2.38 -1.57
N GLY A 104 -6.37 -2.51 -1.17
CA GLY A 104 -6.93 -3.72 -0.55
C GLY A 104 -6.78 -3.77 0.98
N ARG A 105 -6.20 -2.73 1.58
CA ARG A 105 -6.07 -2.53 3.04
C ARG A 105 -6.94 -1.38 3.49
N PHE A 106 -7.44 -1.47 4.72
CA PHE A 106 -8.30 -0.46 5.30
C PHE A 106 -7.95 -0.23 6.76
N CYS A 107 -8.19 1.00 7.23
CA CYS A 107 -8.08 1.31 8.64
C CYS A 107 -9.48 1.36 9.26
N GLU A 108 -9.64 0.64 10.35
CA GLU A 108 -10.91 0.56 11.06
C GLU A 108 -11.09 1.77 11.95
N ASN A 109 -12.35 2.13 12.19
CA ASN A 109 -12.68 3.12 13.19
C ASN A 109 -12.00 2.81 14.53
N ASP A 110 -11.51 3.86 15.17
CA ASP A 110 -10.80 3.83 16.46
C ASP A 110 -9.45 3.09 16.43
N THR A 111 -8.90 2.85 15.24
CA THR A 111 -7.54 2.31 15.03
C THR A 111 -6.62 3.35 14.38
N THR A 112 -5.32 3.04 14.38
CA THR A 112 -4.29 3.86 13.70
C THR A 112 -3.44 3.02 12.74
N GLU A 113 -3.94 1.87 12.32
CA GLU A 113 -3.19 0.91 11.51
C GLU A 113 -4.03 0.42 10.33
N CYS A 114 -3.36 0.24 9.19
CA CYS A 114 -3.94 -0.37 8.01
C CYS A 114 -3.82 -1.88 8.11
N ARG A 115 -4.91 -2.62 7.90
CA ARG A 115 -4.88 -4.08 7.85
C ARG A 115 -5.62 -4.64 6.63
N GLU A 116 -5.32 -5.89 6.34
CA GLU A 116 -6.05 -6.74 5.40
C GLU A 116 -7.15 -7.51 6.14
N PRO A 117 -8.06 -8.20 5.41
CA PRO A 117 -8.93 -9.22 5.99
C PRO A 117 -8.13 -10.26 6.79
N ALA A 118 -8.63 -10.64 7.95
CA ALA A 118 -8.02 -11.68 8.79
C ALA A 118 -8.28 -13.09 8.26
N TYR A 119 -9.29 -13.26 7.40
CA TYR A 119 -9.68 -14.52 6.80
C TYR A 119 -10.47 -14.29 5.50
N ASP A 120 -10.53 -15.32 4.65
CA ASP A 120 -11.34 -15.30 3.43
C ASP A 120 -12.81 -15.07 3.76
N GLY A 121 -13.40 -14.05 3.14
CA GLY A 121 -14.79 -13.65 3.36
C GLY A 121 -14.96 -12.44 4.27
N GLU A 122 -13.95 -12.07 5.05
CA GLU A 122 -13.98 -10.80 5.79
C GLU A 122 -13.80 -9.62 4.81
N CYS A 123 -14.65 -8.61 4.94
CA CYS A 123 -14.70 -7.49 4.03
C CYS A 123 -14.90 -6.16 4.75
N PHE A 124 -14.26 -5.10 4.26
CA PHE A 124 -14.39 -3.77 4.85
C PHE A 124 -15.69 -3.09 4.42
N ASN A 125 -16.51 -2.71 5.40
CA ASN A 125 -17.72 -1.94 5.19
C ASN A 125 -17.42 -0.44 5.40
N LEU A 126 -17.50 0.31 4.31
CA LEU A 126 -17.21 1.75 4.33
C LEU A 126 -18.19 2.52 5.23
N ALA A 127 -19.46 2.09 5.29
CA ALA A 127 -20.51 2.79 6.05
C ALA A 127 -20.37 2.62 7.56
N THR A 128 -19.77 1.53 8.02
CA THR A 128 -19.50 1.29 9.45
C THR A 128 -18.06 1.60 9.83
N GLY A 129 -17.15 1.66 8.85
CA GLY A 129 -15.71 1.81 9.06
C GLY A 129 -15.08 0.59 9.72
N LEU A 130 -15.65 -0.60 9.56
CA LEU A 130 -15.20 -1.84 10.19
C LEU A 130 -15.15 -2.97 9.17
N PHE A 131 -14.28 -3.95 9.40
CA PHE A 131 -14.39 -5.23 8.71
C PHE A 131 -15.52 -6.07 9.30
N GLN A 132 -16.21 -6.81 8.45
CA GLN A 132 -17.32 -7.67 8.80
C GLN A 132 -17.29 -8.97 7.98
N ASP A 133 -18.02 -9.98 8.44
CA ASP A 133 -18.16 -11.25 7.72
C ASP A 133 -19.09 -11.07 6.51
N GLY A 134 -18.54 -11.15 5.31
CA GLY A 134 -19.25 -10.89 4.07
C GLY A 134 -19.67 -9.42 3.90
N CYS A 135 -20.66 -9.20 3.04
CA CYS A 135 -21.27 -7.88 2.83
C CYS A 135 -22.78 -7.96 3.03
N ASP A 136 -23.38 -6.82 3.38
CA ASP A 136 -24.82 -6.71 3.51
C ASP A 136 -25.53 -6.98 2.18
N GLU A 137 -26.83 -7.28 2.23
CA GLU A 137 -27.62 -7.56 1.04
C GLU A 137 -27.53 -6.43 0.02
N GLY A 138 -27.28 -6.78 -1.25
CA GLY A 138 -27.07 -5.82 -2.35
C GLY A 138 -25.61 -5.39 -2.53
N PHE A 139 -24.70 -5.81 -1.65
CA PHE A 139 -23.27 -5.52 -1.75
C PHE A 139 -22.46 -6.80 -1.98
N TYR A 140 -21.31 -6.66 -2.65
CA TYR A 140 -20.38 -7.74 -2.89
C TYR A 140 -18.99 -7.38 -2.37
N CYS A 141 -18.27 -8.36 -1.82
CA CYS A 141 -16.90 -8.15 -1.39
C CYS A 141 -15.96 -8.14 -2.59
N SER A 142 -15.55 -6.95 -3.01
CA SER A 142 -14.59 -6.77 -4.10
C SER A 142 -13.36 -6.06 -3.58
N TYR A 143 -12.21 -6.67 -3.80
CA TYR A 143 -10.91 -6.12 -3.38
C TYR A 143 -10.90 -5.73 -1.89
N ASN A 144 -11.40 -6.66 -1.06
CA ASN A 144 -11.52 -6.56 0.39
C ASN A 144 -12.46 -5.43 0.89
N LYS A 145 -13.31 -4.88 0.02
CA LYS A 145 -14.29 -3.84 0.36
C LYS A 145 -15.69 -4.21 -0.10
N CYS A 146 -16.70 -3.92 0.72
CA CYS A 146 -18.09 -4.00 0.31
C CYS A 146 -18.41 -2.89 -0.69
N VAL A 147 -18.77 -3.30 -1.90
CA VAL A 147 -19.18 -2.41 -3.00
C VAL A 147 -20.59 -2.75 -3.41
N ASP A 148 -21.38 -1.72 -3.71
CA ASP A 148 -22.71 -1.89 -4.29
C ASP A 148 -22.55 -2.49 -5.69
N VAL A 149 -23.30 -3.55 -5.97
CA VAL A 149 -23.32 -4.22 -7.28
C VAL A 149 -24.43 -3.68 -8.19
N SER A 150 -25.14 -2.63 -7.76
CA SER A 150 -26.03 -1.82 -8.59
C SER A 150 -25.20 -1.18 -9.70
N LEU A 151 -24.92 -1.95 -10.74
CA LEU A 151 -24.61 -1.42 -12.06
C LEU A 151 -25.89 -0.71 -12.49
N ASP A 152 -25.92 0.62 -12.37
CA ASP A 152 -26.99 1.44 -12.93
C ASP A 152 -27.26 0.98 -14.38
N GLU A 153 -28.50 0.52 -14.64
CA GLU A 153 -29.00 0.24 -15.99
C GLU A 153 -29.20 1.53 -16.81
#